data_AF-A0A9Q0LYU5-F1
#
_entry.id   AF-A0A9Q0LYU5-F1
#
_cell.length_a   1.000
_cell.length_b   1.000
_cell.length_c   1.000
_cell.angle_alpha   90.00
_cell.angle_beta   90.00
_cell.angle_gamma   90.00
#
_symmetry.space_group_name_H-M   'P 1'
#
loop_
_entity.id
_entity.type
_entity.pdbx_description
1 polymer ?
#
loop_
_entity_poly.entity_id
_entity_poly.type
_entity_poly.pdbx_seq_one_letter_code
_entity_poly.pdbx_strand_id
1 'polypeptide(L)'
;MATISTTTGNTDNRSSTPNSTTTANATNNNGNEQQTKVTETLNLNDPGYKSVVQFYRGKSILITGATGFVGKVLLEKILRTCPNVERIYLLMRCGTKDGKPPAARLNDLFESRAFSFAKETLPLEKVVAISGDMTAPGLGLSPADRETLVRNVNVVFHSAATVRFHGPLRDFVKQNVLGTEQIMILSKEMPNLESVIFVSTAYANCNLLDIEEKVYPLERSAQTLIDEILTADDNDAPLVGDPRLMGRPNSYTMSKAIAENMVREKYSDLPVVICRPSIVTHSYKEPTDGWCDSMNGLAGTLLLGGLGIARTMEMHCDFNADIIPVDFVANSLLVIGWHTARYADQRQPVIHITSGVKNPVRWGEILNYARMGALRSPSMKLVRPIARNPVSARGLLGKANHLFVKFFSHFVFAFLFDLFLMVTGNPRVMVKVTRKMHRAFDVLEHFTNREWCFRYHAYQRIFAQLSDDEKEQFVSDVERIDWKQYCDTLTLGSRRFLLNEDDSTIEPARRRQRFLSTVYLIFDSTLYLLMFAIALYLGKLMVM
;
A
#
# COMPACT_ATOMS: atom_id res chain seq x y z
N MET A 1 27.53 15.31 51.88
CA MET A 1 27.83 16.21 53.02
C MET A 1 27.54 15.46 54.30
N ALA A 2 28.54 15.40 55.19
CA ALA A 2 28.48 15.07 56.62
C ALA A 2 27.95 13.68 57.07
N THR A 3 28.92 12.78 57.25
CA THR A 3 29.09 11.78 58.32
C THR A 3 28.76 12.25 59.74
N ILE A 4 28.18 11.37 60.59
CA ILE A 4 28.53 11.04 62.02
C ILE A 4 27.89 9.65 62.32
N SER A 5 28.62 8.52 62.43
CA SER A 5 29.17 7.85 63.67
C SER A 5 28.13 7.69 64.80
N THR A 6 27.84 6.51 65.38
CA THR A 6 28.72 5.71 66.26
C THR A 6 28.21 4.27 66.49
N THR A 7 29.19 3.34 66.57
CA THR A 7 29.39 2.15 67.45
C THR A 7 28.31 1.81 68.52
N THR A 8 27.98 0.55 68.88
CA THR A 8 28.78 -0.61 69.33
C THR A 8 27.91 -1.89 69.36
N GLY A 9 28.45 -3.09 69.16
CA GLY A 9 28.55 -4.03 70.30
C GLY A 9 28.61 -5.50 69.89
N ASN A 10 29.74 -6.11 70.23
CA ASN A 10 30.24 -7.47 70.04
C ASN A 10 29.46 -8.55 70.82
N THR A 11 29.32 -9.77 70.28
CA THR A 11 29.60 -11.04 71.01
C THR A 11 29.68 -12.21 70.02
N ASP A 12 30.91 -12.63 69.74
CA ASP A 12 31.26 -13.98 69.29
C ASP A 12 31.07 -15.00 70.43
N ASN A 13 30.61 -16.21 70.12
CA ASN A 13 31.11 -17.39 70.83
C ASN A 13 31.20 -18.60 69.90
N ARG A 14 32.43 -19.12 69.80
CA ARG A 14 32.84 -20.28 68.99
C ARG A 14 32.52 -21.58 69.72
N SER A 15 32.13 -22.62 68.98
CA SER A 15 32.48 -24.00 69.32
C SER A 15 32.67 -24.83 68.04
N SER A 16 33.64 -25.72 68.12
CA SER A 16 34.38 -26.40 67.05
C SER A 16 33.93 -27.85 66.84
N THR A 17 33.75 -28.24 65.55
CA THR A 17 34.07 -29.53 64.83
C THR A 17 33.95 -30.89 65.56
N PRO A 18 33.55 -32.02 64.90
CA PRO A 18 34.08 -32.43 63.59
C PRO A 18 33.22 -33.31 62.64
N ASN A 19 33.73 -33.42 61.41
CA ASN A 19 33.68 -34.53 60.44
C ASN A 19 32.39 -34.98 59.72
N SER A 20 32.42 -34.67 58.41
CA SER A 20 32.33 -35.61 57.27
C SER A 20 30.97 -35.95 56.63
N THR A 21 31.06 -36.02 55.29
CA THR A 21 30.20 -36.69 54.30
C THR A 21 28.94 -36.00 53.76
N THR A 22 29.13 -35.42 52.57
CA THR A 22 28.31 -35.50 51.34
C THR A 22 26.84 -35.03 51.28
N THR A 23 26.63 -34.22 50.23
CA THR A 23 25.45 -34.04 49.36
C THR A 23 24.26 -33.17 49.81
N ALA A 24 24.08 -32.13 48.99
CA ALA A 24 22.83 -31.54 48.48
C ALA A 24 22.26 -30.26 49.13
N ASN A 25 22.17 -29.26 48.25
CA ASN A 25 21.13 -28.23 48.08
C ASN A 25 21.23 -26.88 48.81
N ALA A 26 21.13 -25.84 47.94
CA ALA A 26 20.50 -24.53 48.13
C ALA A 26 21.17 -23.62 49.17
N THR A 27 21.49 -22.35 48.92
CA THR A 27 21.03 -21.36 47.96
C THR A 27 21.95 -20.16 48.19
N ASN A 28 22.39 -19.46 47.14
CA ASN A 28 22.26 -18.01 47.20
C ASN A 28 22.14 -17.41 45.82
N ASN A 29 21.10 -16.62 45.75
CA ASN A 29 20.45 -16.05 44.60
C ASN A 29 21.00 -14.64 44.34
N ASN A 30 20.61 -14.11 43.19
CA ASN A 30 20.68 -12.71 42.74
C ASN A 30 21.94 -12.35 41.94
N GLY A 31 21.83 -11.90 40.69
CA GLY A 31 20.63 -11.67 39.89
C GLY A 31 21.06 -11.09 38.56
N ASN A 32 20.82 -11.83 37.48
CA ASN A 32 20.94 -11.36 36.11
C ASN A 32 19.53 -11.38 35.51
N GLU A 33 19.00 -10.20 35.20
CA GLU A 33 17.78 -10.03 34.42
C GLU A 33 18.02 -10.59 33.01
N GLN A 34 17.50 -11.79 32.77
CA GLN A 34 17.50 -12.42 31.46
C GLN A 34 16.41 -11.82 30.58
N GLN A 35 16.81 -11.31 29.41
CA GLN A 35 15.98 -11.27 28.22
C GLN A 35 15.50 -12.69 27.90
N THR A 36 14.21 -12.94 28.08
CA THR A 36 13.58 -14.20 27.68
C THR A 36 13.50 -14.26 26.16
N LYS A 37 14.52 -14.87 25.56
CA LYS A 37 14.55 -15.26 24.14
C LYS A 37 13.69 -16.52 24.00
N VAL A 38 12.38 -16.34 23.84
CA VAL A 38 11.50 -17.45 23.42
C VAL A 38 11.73 -17.67 21.93
N THR A 39 12.67 -18.55 21.61
CA THR A 39 12.79 -19.16 20.28
C THR A 39 12.25 -20.57 20.41
N GLU A 40 10.94 -20.73 20.23
CA GLU A 40 10.37 -22.04 19.94
C GLU A 40 10.94 -22.50 18.60
N THR A 41 11.93 -23.39 18.64
CA THR A 41 12.34 -24.18 17.49
C THR A 41 11.17 -25.03 17.05
N LEU A 42 10.50 -24.62 15.97
CA LEU A 42 9.47 -25.39 15.29
C LEU A 42 10.00 -26.76 14.89
N ASN A 43 9.34 -27.80 15.36
CA ASN A 43 9.63 -29.17 14.96
C ASN A 43 9.01 -29.40 13.57
N LEU A 44 9.80 -29.25 12.51
CA LEU A 44 9.40 -29.42 11.10
C LEU A 44 8.88 -30.83 10.77
N ASN A 45 8.98 -31.78 11.70
CA ASN A 45 8.52 -33.17 11.56
C ASN A 45 7.17 -33.45 12.26
N ASP A 46 6.38 -32.44 12.64
CA ASP A 46 5.01 -32.65 13.09
C ASP A 46 4.16 -33.24 11.92
N PRO A 47 3.55 -34.43 12.05
CA PRO A 47 2.60 -34.96 11.06
C PRO A 47 1.37 -34.03 10.83
N GLY A 48 1.21 -32.97 11.63
CA GLY A 48 0.26 -31.87 11.44
C GLY A 48 0.76 -30.63 10.69
N TYR A 49 2.00 -30.59 10.17
CA TYR A 49 2.50 -29.47 9.36
C TYR A 49 1.86 -29.47 7.96
N LYS A 50 0.75 -28.74 7.82
CA LYS A 50 0.16 -28.43 6.50
C LYS A 50 0.73 -27.10 6.02
N SER A 51 1.54 -27.14 4.97
CA SER A 51 2.04 -25.95 4.28
C SER A 51 0.91 -25.04 3.79
N VAL A 52 1.21 -23.78 3.47
CA VAL A 52 0.27 -22.81 2.90
C VAL A 52 -0.43 -23.39 1.67
N VAL A 53 0.31 -24.04 0.77
CA VAL A 53 -0.25 -24.69 -0.42
C VAL A 53 -1.18 -25.86 -0.07
N GLN A 54 -0.78 -26.72 0.90
CA GLN A 54 -1.63 -27.84 1.34
C GLN A 54 -2.90 -27.38 2.02
N PHE A 55 -2.88 -26.23 2.70
CA PHE A 55 -4.10 -25.62 3.22
C PHE A 55 -5.04 -25.24 2.09
N TYR A 56 -4.61 -24.55 1.04
CA TYR A 56 -5.53 -24.17 -0.04
C TYR A 56 -6.02 -25.35 -0.92
N ARG A 57 -5.42 -26.54 -0.79
CA ARG A 57 -5.83 -27.73 -1.55
C ARG A 57 -7.27 -28.13 -1.25
N GLY A 58 -8.07 -28.27 -2.29
CA GLY A 58 -9.48 -28.68 -2.19
C GLY A 58 -10.38 -27.65 -1.52
N LYS A 59 -9.89 -26.42 -1.28
CA LYS A 59 -10.71 -25.34 -0.74
C LYS A 59 -11.31 -24.50 -1.85
N SER A 60 -12.51 -23.99 -1.60
CA SER A 60 -13.13 -22.98 -2.44
C SER A 60 -12.95 -21.58 -1.84
N ILE A 61 -12.60 -20.61 -2.69
CA ILE A 61 -12.20 -19.27 -2.28
C ILE A 61 -13.16 -18.24 -2.86
N LEU A 62 -13.64 -17.29 -2.07
CA LEU A 62 -14.35 -16.10 -2.55
C LEU A 62 -13.41 -14.90 -2.55
N ILE A 63 -13.26 -14.23 -3.70
CA ILE A 63 -12.47 -12.98 -3.82
C ILE A 63 -13.38 -11.85 -4.26
N THR A 64 -13.40 -10.77 -3.47
CA THR A 64 -13.98 -9.49 -3.89
C THR A 64 -12.87 -8.54 -4.30
N GLY A 65 -13.14 -7.69 -5.29
CA GLY A 65 -12.13 -6.73 -5.78
C GLY A 65 -11.05 -7.37 -6.65
N ALA A 66 -11.30 -8.57 -7.20
CA ALA A 66 -10.37 -9.31 -8.07
C ALA A 66 -9.98 -8.57 -9.36
N THR A 67 -10.80 -7.62 -9.81
CA THR A 67 -10.47 -6.75 -10.96
C THR A 67 -9.60 -5.53 -10.60
N GLY A 68 -9.36 -5.30 -9.31
CA GLY A 68 -8.48 -4.25 -8.80
C GLY A 68 -7.01 -4.67 -8.79
N PHE A 69 -6.13 -3.71 -8.49
CA PHE A 69 -4.67 -3.88 -8.56
C PHE A 69 -4.16 -5.05 -7.70
N VAL A 70 -4.44 -5.04 -6.38
CA VAL A 70 -4.04 -6.13 -5.46
C VAL A 70 -4.78 -7.43 -5.79
N GLY A 71 -6.07 -7.35 -6.10
CA GLY A 71 -6.91 -8.52 -6.36
C GLY A 71 -6.46 -9.34 -7.58
N LYS A 72 -5.95 -8.68 -8.64
CA LYS A 72 -5.39 -9.36 -9.81
C LYS A 72 -4.17 -10.20 -9.47
N VAL A 73 -3.23 -9.61 -8.73
CA VAL A 73 -1.99 -10.28 -8.32
C VAL A 73 -2.27 -11.40 -7.34
N LEU A 74 -3.23 -11.21 -6.42
CA LEU A 74 -3.69 -12.26 -5.53
C LEU A 74 -4.30 -13.45 -6.30
N LEU A 75 -5.19 -13.18 -7.26
CA LEU A 75 -5.81 -14.23 -8.08
C LEU A 75 -4.76 -14.97 -8.92
N GLU A 76 -3.87 -14.25 -9.60
CA GLU A 76 -2.76 -14.83 -10.36
C GLU A 76 -1.89 -15.71 -9.45
N LYS A 77 -1.53 -15.21 -8.26
CA LYS A 77 -0.70 -15.95 -7.31
C LYS A 77 -1.36 -17.25 -6.87
N ILE A 78 -2.65 -17.23 -6.54
CA ILE A 78 -3.41 -18.43 -6.15
C ILE A 78 -3.40 -19.45 -7.29
N LEU A 79 -3.71 -19.02 -8.52
CA LEU A 79 -3.76 -19.91 -9.67
C LEU A 79 -2.40 -20.55 -9.99
N ARG A 80 -1.31 -19.78 -9.87
CA ARG A 80 0.04 -20.24 -10.13
C ARG A 80 0.60 -21.15 -9.03
N THR A 81 0.30 -20.84 -7.77
CA THR A 81 0.99 -21.42 -6.60
C THR A 81 0.17 -22.46 -5.86
N CYS A 82 -1.16 -22.31 -5.90
CA CYS A 82 -2.13 -23.22 -5.29
C CYS A 82 -3.01 -23.85 -6.38
N PRO A 83 -2.44 -24.56 -7.37
CA PRO A 83 -3.20 -25.05 -8.53
C PRO A 83 -4.26 -26.07 -8.13
N ASN A 84 -4.21 -26.64 -6.93
CA ASN A 84 -5.15 -27.64 -6.42
C ASN A 84 -6.30 -27.06 -5.57
N VAL A 85 -6.56 -25.75 -5.60
CA VAL A 85 -7.84 -25.19 -5.12
C VAL A 85 -9.01 -25.83 -5.84
N GLU A 86 -10.18 -25.91 -5.19
CA GLU A 86 -11.37 -26.50 -5.82
C GLU A 86 -12.03 -25.51 -6.79
N ARG A 87 -12.48 -24.36 -6.27
CA ARG A 87 -13.07 -23.26 -7.05
C ARG A 87 -12.62 -21.91 -6.53
N ILE A 88 -12.54 -20.92 -7.41
CA ILE A 88 -12.33 -19.51 -7.05
C ILE A 88 -13.51 -18.70 -7.55
N TYR A 89 -14.37 -18.26 -6.64
CA TYR A 89 -15.50 -17.41 -6.94
C TYR A 89 -15.07 -15.94 -6.92
N LEU A 90 -15.34 -15.22 -8.00
CA LEU A 90 -15.07 -13.78 -8.10
C LEU A 90 -16.38 -13.01 -8.04
N LEU A 91 -16.56 -12.17 -7.03
CA LEU A 91 -17.69 -11.25 -6.99
C LEU A 91 -17.43 -10.08 -7.96
N MET A 92 -18.16 -10.05 -9.06
CA MET A 92 -18.00 -9.08 -10.13
C MET A 92 -19.29 -8.29 -10.32
N ARG A 93 -19.16 -6.95 -10.33
CA ARG A 93 -20.30 -6.06 -10.63
C ARG A 93 -20.87 -6.34 -12.01
N CYS A 94 -22.19 -6.31 -12.14
CA CYS A 94 -22.89 -6.25 -13.42
C CYS A 94 -23.24 -4.79 -13.76
N GLY A 95 -23.06 -4.40 -15.02
CA GLY A 95 -23.75 -3.28 -15.67
C GLY A 95 -23.94 -1.94 -14.93
N THR A 96 -22.90 -1.10 -14.82
CA THR A 96 -23.11 0.35 -14.56
C THR A 96 -22.37 1.30 -15.51
N LYS A 97 -21.44 0.81 -16.35
CA LYS A 97 -20.78 1.64 -17.37
C LYS A 97 -20.92 1.11 -18.79
N ASP A 98 -20.79 -0.21 -18.98
CA ASP A 98 -20.72 -0.81 -20.33
C ASP A 98 -21.70 -1.98 -20.56
N GLY A 99 -22.60 -2.29 -19.60
CA GLY A 99 -23.58 -3.39 -19.71
C GLY A 99 -23.02 -4.82 -19.79
N LYS A 100 -21.69 -5.01 -19.81
CA LYS A 100 -21.04 -6.32 -19.98
C LYS A 100 -21.42 -7.33 -18.88
N PRO A 101 -21.77 -8.58 -19.25
CA PRO A 101 -22.04 -9.67 -18.31
C PRO A 101 -20.76 -10.13 -17.57
N PRO A 102 -20.88 -10.83 -16.42
CA PRO A 102 -19.73 -11.29 -15.63
C PRO A 102 -18.74 -12.14 -16.42
N ALA A 103 -19.23 -13.05 -17.26
CA ALA A 103 -18.38 -13.91 -18.10
C ALA A 103 -17.49 -13.12 -19.06
N ALA A 104 -18.03 -12.06 -19.69
CA ALA A 104 -17.24 -11.19 -20.56
C ALA A 104 -16.17 -10.41 -19.77
N ARG A 105 -16.51 -9.93 -18.56
CA ARG A 105 -15.55 -9.26 -17.68
C ARG A 105 -14.46 -10.20 -17.16
N LEU A 106 -14.80 -11.47 -16.94
CA LEU A 106 -13.85 -12.50 -16.57
C LEU A 106 -12.85 -12.75 -17.70
N ASN A 107 -13.33 -12.82 -18.95
CA ASN A 107 -12.44 -12.91 -20.11
C ASN A 107 -11.54 -11.68 -20.21
N ASP A 108 -12.08 -10.46 -20.09
CA ASP A 108 -11.28 -9.23 -20.07
C ASP A 108 -10.21 -9.24 -18.96
N LEU A 109 -10.50 -9.84 -17.80
CA LEU A 109 -9.56 -10.01 -16.70
C LEU A 109 -8.41 -10.95 -17.09
N PHE A 110 -8.71 -12.09 -17.72
CA PHE A 110 -7.70 -13.05 -18.18
C PHE A 110 -6.90 -12.59 -19.40
N GLU A 111 -7.45 -11.70 -20.22
CA GLU A 111 -6.70 -11.01 -21.28
C GLU A 111 -5.86 -9.84 -20.74
N SER A 112 -6.05 -9.45 -19.47
CA SER A 112 -5.26 -8.38 -18.89
C SER A 112 -3.80 -8.84 -18.73
N ARG A 113 -2.90 -7.85 -18.81
CA ARG A 113 -1.45 -8.08 -18.77
C ARG A 113 -0.95 -8.75 -17.48
N ALA A 114 -1.75 -8.76 -16.41
CA ALA A 114 -1.42 -9.50 -15.19
C ALA A 114 -1.32 -11.01 -15.43
N PHE A 115 -2.17 -11.56 -16.31
CA PHE A 115 -2.27 -13.00 -16.56
C PHE A 115 -1.49 -13.44 -17.80
N SER A 116 -1.08 -12.50 -18.65
CA SER A 116 -0.44 -12.83 -19.94
C SER A 116 0.91 -13.55 -19.81
N PHE A 117 1.61 -13.43 -18.68
CA PHE A 117 2.96 -14.00 -18.50
C PHE A 117 2.97 -15.51 -18.22
N ALA A 118 1.86 -16.06 -17.74
CA ALA A 118 1.76 -17.46 -17.36
C ALA A 118 0.45 -18.12 -17.84
N LYS A 119 -0.34 -17.42 -18.68
CA LYS A 119 -1.73 -17.75 -19.01
C LYS A 119 -1.96 -19.23 -19.34
N GLU A 120 -1.08 -19.82 -20.13
CA GLU A 120 -1.18 -21.22 -20.59
C GLU A 120 -1.02 -22.25 -19.47
N THR A 121 -0.39 -21.87 -18.36
CA THR A 121 -0.13 -22.73 -17.20
C THR A 121 -1.12 -22.54 -16.07
N LEU A 122 -1.95 -21.48 -16.11
CA LEU A 122 -2.89 -21.16 -15.06
C LEU A 122 -4.19 -21.97 -15.23
N PRO A 123 -4.71 -22.62 -14.17
CA PRO A 123 -5.96 -23.37 -14.23
C PRO A 123 -7.19 -22.43 -14.19
N LEU A 124 -7.39 -21.65 -15.26
CA LEU A 124 -8.41 -20.61 -15.36
C LEU A 124 -9.85 -21.17 -15.24
N GLU A 125 -10.06 -22.45 -15.59
CA GLU A 125 -11.32 -23.17 -15.47
C GLU A 125 -11.83 -23.29 -14.03
N LYS A 126 -10.96 -23.09 -13.04
CA LYS A 126 -11.32 -23.08 -11.62
C LYS A 126 -12.04 -21.81 -11.20
N VAL A 127 -11.94 -20.75 -12.00
CA VAL A 127 -12.49 -19.44 -11.67
C VAL A 127 -13.93 -19.33 -12.16
N VAL A 128 -14.82 -18.92 -11.26
CA VAL A 128 -16.24 -18.73 -11.53
C VAL A 128 -16.60 -17.28 -11.22
N ALA A 129 -17.08 -16.55 -12.23
CA ALA A 129 -17.57 -15.20 -12.02
C ALA A 129 -19.00 -15.24 -11.47
N ILE A 130 -19.21 -14.59 -10.33
CA ILE A 130 -20.52 -14.42 -9.69
C ILE A 130 -20.93 -12.95 -9.83
N SER A 131 -22.15 -12.71 -10.30
CA SER A 131 -22.71 -11.37 -10.35
C SER A 131 -22.97 -10.85 -8.94
N GLY A 132 -22.44 -9.67 -8.60
CA GLY A 132 -22.81 -9.01 -7.36
C GLY A 132 -22.33 -7.57 -7.25
N ASP A 133 -23.07 -6.79 -6.47
CA ASP A 133 -22.78 -5.41 -6.14
C ASP A 133 -22.75 -5.19 -4.63
N MET A 134 -21.61 -4.71 -4.14
CA MET A 134 -21.37 -4.37 -2.73
C MET A 134 -22.37 -3.36 -2.18
N THR A 135 -22.97 -2.52 -3.03
CA THR A 135 -23.96 -1.52 -2.59
C THR A 135 -25.41 -2.01 -2.63
N ALA A 136 -25.66 -3.19 -3.19
CA ALA A 136 -27.00 -3.76 -3.26
C ALA A 136 -27.31 -4.60 -2.00
N PRO A 137 -28.58 -4.65 -1.55
CA PRO A 137 -29.00 -5.58 -0.51
C PRO A 137 -28.61 -7.02 -0.85
N GLY A 138 -28.04 -7.77 0.11
CA GLY A 138 -27.61 -9.15 -0.11
C GLY A 138 -26.55 -9.30 -1.20
N LEU A 139 -25.75 -8.25 -1.43
CA LEU A 139 -24.75 -8.15 -2.49
C LEU A 139 -25.33 -8.24 -3.92
N GLY A 140 -26.66 -8.14 -4.08
CA GLY A 140 -27.32 -8.36 -5.37
C GLY A 140 -27.15 -9.78 -5.92
N LEU A 141 -26.88 -10.76 -5.05
CA LEU A 141 -26.72 -12.16 -5.42
C LEU A 141 -28.08 -12.78 -5.79
N SER A 142 -28.07 -13.67 -6.79
CA SER A 142 -29.20 -14.58 -6.98
C SER A 142 -29.30 -15.57 -5.81
N PRO A 143 -30.49 -16.10 -5.49
CA PRO A 143 -30.61 -17.13 -4.44
C PRO A 143 -29.71 -18.35 -4.68
N ALA A 144 -29.57 -18.77 -5.95
CA ALA A 144 -28.73 -19.91 -6.33
C ALA A 144 -27.23 -19.63 -6.17
N ASP A 145 -26.76 -18.44 -6.57
CA ASP A 145 -25.36 -18.04 -6.37
C ASP A 145 -25.05 -17.92 -4.88
N ARG A 146 -25.98 -17.34 -4.11
CA ARG A 146 -25.85 -17.22 -2.66
C ARG A 146 -25.72 -18.57 -1.98
N GLU A 147 -26.60 -19.52 -2.31
CA GLU A 147 -26.53 -20.91 -1.82
C GLU A 147 -25.20 -21.57 -2.20
N THR A 148 -24.75 -21.37 -3.44
CA THR A 148 -23.46 -21.90 -3.93
C THR A 148 -22.29 -21.37 -3.12
N LEU A 149 -22.26 -20.06 -2.84
CA LEU A 149 -21.21 -19.45 -2.03
C LEU A 149 -21.26 -19.94 -0.59
N VAL A 150 -22.45 -19.93 0.03
CA VAL A 150 -22.67 -20.37 1.41
C VAL A 150 -22.21 -21.82 1.59
N ARG A 151 -22.58 -22.73 0.69
CA ARG A 151 -22.29 -24.15 0.83
C ARG A 151 -20.81 -24.49 0.68
N ASN A 152 -20.14 -23.85 -0.29
CA ASN A 152 -18.84 -24.33 -0.77
C ASN A 152 -17.65 -23.52 -0.24
N VAL A 153 -17.78 -22.23 0.05
CA VAL A 153 -16.63 -21.36 0.35
C VAL A 153 -16.00 -21.66 1.72
N ASN A 154 -14.67 -21.78 1.73
CA ASN A 154 -13.86 -21.95 2.94
C ASN A 154 -13.05 -20.71 3.31
N VAL A 155 -12.63 -19.92 2.31
CA VAL A 155 -11.76 -18.75 2.52
C VAL A 155 -12.30 -17.55 1.77
N VAL A 156 -12.38 -16.41 2.45
CA VAL A 156 -12.84 -15.14 1.86
C VAL A 156 -11.70 -14.13 1.85
N PHE A 157 -11.36 -13.61 0.67
CA PHE A 157 -10.51 -12.43 0.50
C PHE A 157 -11.36 -11.21 0.16
N HIS A 158 -11.54 -10.33 1.14
CA HIS A 158 -12.27 -9.09 0.97
C HIS A 158 -11.33 -7.91 0.65
N SER A 159 -11.04 -7.69 -0.63
CA SER A 159 -10.21 -6.58 -1.12
C SER A 159 -11.00 -5.52 -1.91
N ALA A 160 -12.32 -5.66 -2.03
CA ALA A 160 -13.15 -4.65 -2.69
C ALA A 160 -13.22 -3.36 -1.86
N ALA A 161 -12.74 -2.26 -2.43
CA ALA A 161 -12.94 -0.92 -1.90
C ALA A 161 -12.82 0.12 -3.02
N THR A 162 -13.47 1.27 -2.86
CA THR A 162 -13.18 2.43 -3.69
C THR A 162 -11.90 3.09 -3.19
N VAL A 163 -10.84 2.98 -4.01
CA VAL A 163 -9.52 3.61 -3.78
C VAL A 163 -9.44 5.03 -4.36
N ARG A 164 -10.58 5.68 -4.56
CA ARG A 164 -10.60 7.12 -4.82
C ARG A 164 -10.33 7.80 -3.47
N PHE A 165 -9.54 8.86 -3.47
CA PHE A 165 -9.25 9.60 -2.23
C PHE A 165 -10.08 10.87 -2.08
N HIS A 166 -10.96 11.14 -3.05
CA HIS A 166 -11.82 12.31 -3.07
C HIS A 166 -13.25 11.90 -3.44
N GLY A 167 -14.21 12.45 -2.71
CA GLY A 167 -15.64 12.21 -2.88
C GLY A 167 -16.40 12.28 -1.55
N PRO A 168 -17.74 12.29 -1.61
CA PRO A 168 -18.60 12.44 -0.44
C PRO A 168 -18.42 11.28 0.53
N LEU A 169 -18.32 11.57 1.83
CA LEU A 169 -18.10 10.53 2.86
C LEU A 169 -19.18 9.45 2.82
N ARG A 170 -20.43 9.84 2.52
CA ARG A 170 -21.57 8.96 2.37
C ARG A 170 -21.36 7.85 1.35
N ASP A 171 -20.75 8.15 0.20
CA ASP A 171 -20.47 7.17 -0.84
C ASP A 171 -19.43 6.14 -0.39
N PHE A 172 -18.40 6.62 0.33
CA PHE A 172 -17.39 5.75 0.93
C PHE A 172 -17.98 4.84 2.01
N VAL A 173 -18.90 5.35 2.85
CA VAL A 173 -19.60 4.51 3.84
C VAL A 173 -20.44 3.44 3.15
N LYS A 174 -21.23 3.79 2.13
CA LYS A 174 -22.01 2.80 1.36
C LYS A 174 -21.13 1.70 0.75
N GLN A 175 -20.01 2.07 0.13
CA GLN A 175 -19.18 1.13 -0.61
C GLN A 175 -18.21 0.34 0.26
N ASN A 176 -17.53 1.01 1.19
CA ASN A 176 -16.42 0.44 1.97
C ASN A 176 -16.84 -0.01 3.37
N VAL A 177 -18.00 0.38 3.88
CA VAL A 177 -18.49 -0.03 5.21
C VAL A 177 -19.66 -0.98 5.06
N LEU A 178 -20.77 -0.52 4.47
CA LEU A 178 -21.96 -1.38 4.28
C LEU A 178 -21.64 -2.57 3.36
N GLY A 179 -20.88 -2.35 2.30
CA GLY A 179 -20.39 -3.44 1.46
C GLY A 179 -19.60 -4.48 2.26
N THR A 180 -18.66 -4.04 3.10
CA THR A 180 -17.90 -4.94 3.97
C THR A 180 -18.84 -5.70 4.91
N GLU A 181 -19.83 -5.03 5.49
CA GLU A 181 -20.83 -5.66 6.36
C GLU A 181 -21.60 -6.76 5.65
N GLN A 182 -22.04 -6.53 4.40
CA GLN A 182 -22.73 -7.55 3.60
C GLN A 182 -21.86 -8.79 3.35
N ILE A 183 -20.54 -8.63 3.18
CA ILE A 183 -19.61 -9.76 3.09
C ILE A 183 -19.48 -10.50 4.41
N MET A 184 -19.44 -9.79 5.54
CA MET A 184 -19.41 -10.42 6.86
C MET A 184 -20.71 -11.20 7.14
N ILE A 185 -21.87 -10.65 6.77
CA ILE A 185 -23.17 -11.34 6.86
C ILE A 185 -23.15 -12.63 6.04
N LEU A 186 -22.73 -12.55 4.77
CA LEU A 186 -22.63 -13.74 3.91
C LEU A 186 -21.65 -14.78 4.49
N SER A 187 -20.52 -14.32 5.03
CA SER A 187 -19.50 -15.19 5.63
C SER A 187 -20.03 -15.92 6.86
N LYS A 188 -20.88 -15.28 7.66
CA LYS A 188 -21.47 -15.88 8.87
C LYS A 188 -22.40 -17.06 8.58
N GLU A 189 -22.88 -17.15 7.35
CA GLU A 189 -23.75 -18.25 6.92
C GLU A 189 -22.98 -19.43 6.35
N MET A 190 -21.67 -19.28 6.05
CA MET A 190 -20.82 -20.34 5.50
C MET A 190 -20.42 -21.33 6.61
N PRO A 191 -20.92 -22.58 6.59
CA PRO A 191 -20.64 -23.55 7.66
C PRO A 191 -19.20 -24.08 7.60
N ASN A 192 -18.52 -23.98 6.45
CA ASN A 192 -17.18 -24.49 6.23
C ASN A 192 -16.10 -23.37 6.21
N LEU A 193 -16.45 -22.18 6.71
CA LEU A 193 -15.56 -21.03 6.71
C LEU A 193 -14.41 -21.20 7.70
N GLU A 194 -13.19 -21.05 7.20
CA GLU A 194 -11.96 -21.19 7.98
C GLU A 194 -11.17 -19.88 8.10
N SER A 195 -11.34 -18.94 7.16
CA SER A 195 -10.63 -17.65 7.22
C SER A 195 -11.32 -16.55 6.41
N VAL A 196 -11.38 -15.34 6.97
CA VAL A 196 -11.79 -14.10 6.30
C VAL A 196 -10.67 -13.09 6.40
N ILE A 197 -10.11 -12.71 5.25
CA ILE A 197 -9.02 -11.75 5.14
C ILE A 197 -9.61 -10.43 4.64
N PHE A 198 -9.75 -9.46 5.55
CA PHE A 198 -10.25 -8.13 5.20
C PHE A 198 -9.09 -7.17 4.93
N VAL A 199 -8.98 -6.67 3.70
CA VAL A 199 -7.96 -5.69 3.31
C VAL A 199 -8.42 -4.27 3.66
N SER A 200 -7.80 -3.71 4.69
CA SER A 200 -7.89 -2.30 5.08
C SER A 200 -6.68 -1.53 4.54
N THR A 201 -6.12 -0.60 5.31
CA THR A 201 -4.93 0.18 4.96
C THR A 201 -4.20 0.60 6.24
N ALA A 202 -2.87 0.66 6.20
CA ALA A 202 -2.05 1.15 7.30
C ALA A 202 -2.50 2.57 7.73
N TYR A 203 -2.98 3.36 6.78
CA TYR A 203 -3.42 4.74 6.99
C TYR A 203 -4.86 4.89 7.52
N ALA A 204 -5.55 3.80 7.91
CA ALA A 204 -6.88 3.88 8.49
C ALA A 204 -6.88 4.70 9.80
N ASN A 205 -5.75 4.74 10.50
CA ASN A 205 -5.56 5.50 11.74
C ASN A 205 -4.44 6.55 11.61
N CYS A 206 -4.28 7.14 10.43
CA CYS A 206 -3.24 8.15 10.15
C CYS A 206 -3.40 9.49 10.90
N ASN A 207 -4.49 9.66 11.67
CA ASN A 207 -4.62 10.70 12.68
C ASN A 207 -3.68 10.48 13.88
N LEU A 208 -3.13 9.27 14.05
CA LEU A 208 -2.07 8.92 14.98
C LEU A 208 -0.73 8.83 14.25
N LEU A 209 0.39 8.92 14.97
CA LEU A 209 1.74 8.77 14.40
C LEU A 209 2.37 7.40 14.69
N ASP A 210 2.11 6.84 15.88
CA ASP A 210 2.49 5.48 16.24
C ASP A 210 1.26 4.57 16.21
N ILE A 211 1.28 3.59 15.32
CA ILE A 211 0.11 2.78 14.98
C ILE A 211 0.46 1.31 15.24
N GLU A 212 -0.24 0.75 16.22
CA GLU A 212 -0.14 -0.64 16.65
C GLU A 212 -1.08 -1.55 15.87
N GLU A 213 -0.82 -2.86 15.94
CA GLU A 213 -1.63 -3.93 15.35
C GLU A 213 -2.91 -4.20 16.18
N LYS A 214 -3.72 -3.16 16.36
CA LYS A 214 -5.04 -3.21 17.01
C LYS A 214 -6.04 -2.34 16.25
N VAL A 215 -7.33 -2.62 16.46
CA VAL A 215 -8.39 -1.73 16.00
C VAL A 215 -8.51 -0.60 17.02
N TYR A 216 -8.43 0.65 16.55
CA TYR A 216 -8.58 1.81 17.41
C TYR A 216 -10.07 2.13 17.55
N PRO A 217 -10.61 2.19 18.78
CA PRO A 217 -12.01 2.53 19.00
C PRO A 217 -12.30 3.93 18.46
N LEU A 218 -13.47 4.10 17.85
CA LEU A 218 -14.00 5.39 17.48
C LEU A 218 -14.67 6.05 18.69
N GLU A 219 -14.90 7.36 18.63
CA GLU A 219 -15.57 8.11 19.69
C GLU A 219 -17.00 7.62 19.96
N ARG A 220 -17.62 6.99 18.95
CA ARG A 220 -18.98 6.44 18.98
C ARG A 220 -18.96 5.07 18.31
N SER A 221 -20.00 4.27 18.54
CA SER A 221 -20.15 2.97 17.88
C SER A 221 -20.12 3.12 16.35
N ALA A 222 -19.63 2.10 15.65
CA ALA A 222 -19.57 2.15 14.19
C ALA A 222 -20.97 2.31 13.59
N GLN A 223 -22.00 1.66 14.16
CA GLN A 223 -23.38 1.76 13.68
C GLN A 223 -23.93 3.19 13.80
N THR A 224 -23.74 3.84 14.94
CA THR A 224 -24.20 5.22 15.15
C THR A 224 -23.60 6.17 14.11
N LEU A 225 -22.29 6.04 13.84
CA LEU A 225 -21.62 6.87 12.84
C LEU A 225 -22.12 6.60 11.41
N ILE A 226 -22.38 5.33 11.09
CA ILE A 226 -22.96 4.96 9.79
C ILE A 226 -24.31 5.64 9.61
N ASP A 227 -25.20 5.55 10.59
CA ASP A 227 -26.55 6.12 10.51
C ASP A 227 -26.52 7.65 10.40
N GLU A 228 -25.70 8.33 11.20
CA GLU A 228 -25.48 9.77 11.11
C GLU A 228 -24.99 10.20 9.71
N ILE A 229 -24.00 9.50 9.15
CA ILE A 229 -23.44 9.85 7.83
C ILE A 229 -24.45 9.58 6.71
N LEU A 230 -25.26 8.52 6.82
CA LEU A 230 -26.24 8.18 5.79
C LEU A 230 -27.49 9.04 5.84
N THR A 231 -27.84 9.58 7.00
CA THR A 231 -28.99 10.48 7.21
C THR A 231 -28.64 11.95 6.99
N ALA A 232 -27.37 12.33 7.09
CA ALA A 232 -26.91 13.66 6.76
C ALA A 232 -27.25 14.02 5.30
N ASP A 233 -27.84 15.21 5.11
CA ASP A 233 -28.06 15.81 3.80
C ASP A 233 -26.79 16.57 3.35
N ASP A 234 -25.68 15.84 3.29
CA ASP A 234 -24.40 16.36 2.80
C ASP A 234 -23.88 15.47 1.67
N ASN A 235 -23.78 16.08 0.48
CA ASN A 235 -23.30 15.45 -0.73
C ASN A 235 -21.92 15.98 -1.15
N ASP A 236 -21.29 16.83 -0.35
CA ASP A 236 -19.96 17.36 -0.62
C ASP A 236 -18.87 16.44 -0.08
N ALA A 237 -17.71 16.50 -0.72
CA ALA A 237 -16.52 15.84 -0.23
C ALA A 237 -15.98 16.63 0.97
N PRO A 238 -15.88 16.04 2.18
CA PRO A 238 -15.32 16.74 3.33
C PRO A 238 -13.86 17.13 3.05
N LEU A 239 -13.51 18.35 3.44
CA LEU A 239 -12.15 18.87 3.33
C LEU A 239 -11.30 18.43 4.53
N VAL A 240 -9.98 18.52 4.39
CA VAL A 240 -9.06 18.27 5.52
C VAL A 240 -9.42 19.18 6.69
N GLY A 241 -9.57 18.60 7.89
CA GLY A 241 -9.97 19.31 9.10
C GLY A 241 -11.48 19.29 9.38
N ASP A 242 -12.29 18.74 8.47
CA ASP A 242 -13.71 18.51 8.73
C ASP A 242 -13.90 17.60 9.96
N PRO A 243 -14.73 17.98 10.95
CA PRO A 243 -14.96 17.17 12.16
C PRO A 243 -15.40 15.73 11.87
N ARG A 244 -16.12 15.49 10.77
CA ARG A 244 -16.59 14.17 10.36
C ARG A 244 -15.46 13.20 10.00
N LEU A 245 -14.27 13.73 9.68
CA LEU A 245 -13.09 12.94 9.39
C LEU A 245 -12.30 12.57 10.64
N MET A 246 -12.63 13.14 11.81
CA MET A 246 -11.98 12.82 13.09
C MET A 246 -10.44 12.89 12.99
N GLY A 247 -9.93 13.99 12.43
CA GLY A 247 -8.50 14.23 12.24
C GLY A 247 -7.84 13.50 11.06
N ARG A 248 -8.59 12.72 10.28
CA ARG A 248 -8.10 12.04 9.07
C ARG A 248 -8.14 12.97 7.84
N PRO A 249 -7.31 12.72 6.82
CA PRO A 249 -7.20 13.62 5.67
C PRO A 249 -8.35 13.49 4.65
N ASN A 250 -9.06 12.37 4.62
CA ASN A 250 -10.06 12.12 3.58
C ASN A 250 -11.10 11.05 3.96
N SER A 251 -12.20 11.03 3.20
CA SER A 251 -13.30 10.07 3.33
C SER A 251 -12.86 8.60 3.25
N TYR A 252 -11.84 8.29 2.45
CA TYR A 252 -11.34 6.93 2.29
C TYR A 252 -10.79 6.38 3.60
N THR A 253 -9.83 7.08 4.21
CA THR A 253 -9.22 6.69 5.49
C THR A 253 -10.26 6.61 6.61
N MET A 254 -11.21 7.54 6.65
CA MET A 254 -12.32 7.50 7.61
C MET A 254 -13.21 6.27 7.41
N SER A 255 -13.61 5.98 6.18
CA SER A 255 -14.45 4.79 5.89
C SER A 255 -13.77 3.48 6.27
N LYS A 256 -12.44 3.36 6.09
CA LYS A 256 -11.68 2.19 6.53
C LYS A 256 -11.68 2.06 8.05
N ALA A 257 -11.50 3.15 8.79
CA ALA A 257 -11.58 3.13 10.25
C ALA A 257 -12.97 2.68 10.75
N ILE A 258 -14.04 3.17 10.12
CA ILE A 258 -15.43 2.76 10.44
C ILE A 258 -15.62 1.27 10.14
N ALA A 259 -15.17 0.79 8.97
CA ALA A 259 -15.30 -0.62 8.59
C ALA A 259 -14.55 -1.55 9.55
N GLU A 260 -13.33 -1.21 9.97
CA GLU A 260 -12.58 -2.00 10.95
C GLU A 260 -13.31 -2.10 12.30
N ASN A 261 -13.89 -1.00 12.77
CA ASN A 261 -14.66 -0.99 14.02
C ASN A 261 -15.95 -1.79 13.88
N MET A 262 -16.69 -1.65 12.77
CA MET A 262 -17.89 -2.45 12.49
C MET A 262 -17.58 -3.96 12.49
N VAL A 263 -16.50 -4.38 11.84
CA VAL A 263 -16.06 -5.78 11.82
C VAL A 263 -15.76 -6.28 13.23
N ARG A 264 -15.03 -5.50 14.03
CA ARG A 264 -14.68 -5.87 15.40
C ARG A 264 -15.91 -5.92 16.33
N GLU A 265 -16.81 -4.96 16.21
CA GLU A 265 -17.98 -4.81 17.11
C GLU A 265 -19.01 -5.91 16.85
N LYS A 266 -19.25 -6.30 15.59
CA LYS A 266 -20.37 -7.17 15.19
C LYS A 266 -19.98 -8.58 14.75
N TYR A 267 -18.73 -8.78 14.34
CA TYR A 267 -18.28 -10.00 13.65
C TYR A 267 -16.97 -10.57 14.23
N SER A 268 -16.71 -10.32 15.52
CA SER A 268 -15.54 -10.85 16.24
C SER A 268 -15.55 -12.39 16.37
N ASP A 269 -16.73 -13.00 16.23
CA ASP A 269 -16.93 -14.45 16.22
C ASP A 269 -16.48 -15.12 14.91
N LEU A 270 -16.36 -14.37 13.81
CA LEU A 270 -15.82 -14.90 12.55
C LEU A 270 -14.30 -15.11 12.64
N PRO A 271 -13.73 -16.02 11.82
CA PRO A 271 -12.29 -16.15 11.62
C PRO A 271 -11.70 -15.00 10.79
N VAL A 272 -11.97 -13.76 11.21
CA VAL A 272 -11.61 -12.54 10.48
C VAL A 272 -10.29 -11.95 10.97
N VAL A 273 -9.47 -11.51 10.02
CA VAL A 273 -8.24 -10.75 10.25
C VAL A 273 -8.21 -9.52 9.36
N ILE A 274 -7.84 -8.38 9.95
CA ILE A 274 -7.75 -7.09 9.26
C ILE A 274 -6.31 -6.88 8.80
N CYS A 275 -6.07 -6.92 7.51
CA CYS A 275 -4.76 -6.71 6.91
C CYS A 275 -4.62 -5.28 6.43
N ARG A 276 -3.57 -4.58 6.89
CA ARG A 276 -3.33 -3.17 6.59
C ARG A 276 -2.04 -3.00 5.80
N PRO A 277 -2.10 -3.02 4.45
CA PRO A 277 -0.97 -2.65 3.62
C PRO A 277 -0.68 -1.14 3.67
N SER A 278 0.59 -0.75 3.52
CA SER A 278 1.00 0.64 3.27
C SER A 278 0.81 1.02 1.79
N ILE A 279 1.58 1.97 1.25
CA ILE A 279 1.40 2.45 -0.13
C ILE A 279 1.82 1.34 -1.10
N VAL A 280 0.82 0.67 -1.68
CA VAL A 280 1.06 -0.42 -2.64
C VAL A 280 1.58 0.15 -3.96
N THR A 281 2.72 -0.36 -4.42
CA THR A 281 3.40 0.07 -5.65
C THR A 281 3.61 -1.11 -6.60
N HIS A 282 4.55 -1.02 -7.54
CA HIS A 282 4.76 -2.01 -8.59
C HIS A 282 5.12 -3.38 -7.98
N SER A 283 5.03 -4.45 -8.74
CA SER A 283 5.52 -5.75 -8.25
C SER A 283 7.03 -5.77 -8.12
N TYR A 284 7.51 -6.51 -7.14
CA TYR A 284 8.92 -6.84 -6.98
C TYR A 284 9.34 -7.90 -8.02
N LYS A 285 8.57 -8.99 -8.12
CA LYS A 285 8.79 -10.12 -9.04
C LYS A 285 7.54 -10.64 -9.73
N GLU A 286 6.37 -10.60 -9.09
CA GLU A 286 5.19 -11.33 -9.57
C GLU A 286 4.00 -10.38 -9.88
N PRO A 287 3.27 -10.55 -10.99
CA PRO A 287 3.38 -11.61 -12.01
C PRO A 287 4.57 -11.44 -12.96
N THR A 288 5.19 -10.28 -12.98
CA THR A 288 6.51 -10.03 -13.58
C THR A 288 7.14 -8.81 -12.90
N ASP A 289 8.45 -8.64 -12.97
CA ASP A 289 9.18 -7.50 -12.40
C ASP A 289 8.60 -6.15 -12.87
N GLY A 290 8.21 -5.31 -11.91
CA GLY A 290 7.75 -3.94 -12.19
C GLY A 290 6.35 -3.85 -12.78
N TRP A 291 5.56 -4.92 -12.75
CA TRP A 291 4.16 -4.88 -13.17
C TRP A 291 3.35 -3.85 -12.36
N CYS A 292 2.62 -2.99 -13.08
CA CYS A 292 1.68 -2.05 -12.52
C CYS A 292 0.65 -1.66 -13.58
N ASP A 293 -0.64 -1.70 -13.25
CA ASP A 293 -1.73 -1.27 -14.13
C ASP A 293 -2.54 -0.10 -13.57
N SER A 294 -2.07 0.48 -12.46
CA SER A 294 -2.71 1.61 -11.77
C SER A 294 -1.82 2.84 -11.81
N MET A 295 -2.31 3.90 -12.46
CA MET A 295 -1.68 5.23 -12.40
C MET A 295 -2.08 6.03 -11.15
N ASN A 296 -2.81 5.45 -10.21
CA ASN A 296 -3.24 6.15 -9.00
C ASN A 296 -2.08 6.26 -7.99
N GLY A 297 -2.09 7.33 -7.18
CA GLY A 297 -1.13 7.52 -6.09
C GLY A 297 0.32 7.71 -6.56
N LEU A 298 1.25 7.00 -5.91
CA LEU A 298 2.69 7.18 -6.13
C LEU A 298 3.15 6.78 -7.53
N ALA A 299 2.60 5.70 -8.10
CA ALA A 299 2.97 5.23 -9.44
C ALA A 299 2.77 6.32 -10.51
N GLY A 300 1.61 6.99 -10.52
CA GLY A 300 1.34 8.10 -11.43
C GLY A 300 2.22 9.32 -11.18
N THR A 301 2.52 9.61 -9.91
CA THR A 301 3.40 10.73 -9.53
C THR A 301 4.82 10.54 -10.03
N LEU A 302 5.40 9.36 -9.81
CA LEU A 302 6.73 9.01 -10.32
C LEU A 302 6.78 9.03 -11.85
N LEU A 303 5.73 8.52 -12.50
CA LEU A 303 5.62 8.56 -13.96
C LEU A 303 5.60 9.99 -14.51
N LEU A 304 4.79 10.89 -13.92
CA LEU A 304 4.74 12.30 -14.35
C LEU A 304 6.07 13.03 -14.11
N GLY A 305 6.80 12.67 -13.05
CA GLY A 305 8.17 13.10 -12.83
C GLY A 305 9.12 12.62 -13.93
N GLY A 306 9.06 11.32 -14.25
CA GLY A 306 9.86 10.69 -15.31
C GLY A 306 9.59 11.23 -16.71
N LEU A 307 8.39 11.75 -16.97
CA LEU A 307 8.03 12.43 -18.22
C LEU A 307 8.47 13.92 -18.27
N GLY A 308 9.09 14.41 -17.20
CA GLY A 308 9.50 15.80 -17.04
C GLY A 308 8.33 16.77 -16.82
N ILE A 309 7.10 16.28 -16.65
CA ILE A 309 5.90 17.10 -16.46
C ILE A 309 5.88 17.65 -15.04
N ALA A 310 5.97 16.76 -14.05
CA ALA A 310 6.08 17.13 -12.64
C ALA A 310 7.50 17.65 -12.33
N ARG A 311 7.57 18.84 -11.73
CA ARG A 311 8.82 19.55 -11.39
C ARG A 311 8.99 19.78 -9.91
N THR A 312 7.88 19.92 -9.20
CA THR A 312 7.88 20.17 -7.76
C THR A 312 6.61 19.61 -7.13
N MET A 313 6.72 19.19 -5.87
CA MET A 313 5.62 18.76 -5.03
C MET A 313 6.00 19.10 -3.59
N GLU A 314 5.05 19.60 -2.81
CA GLU A 314 5.29 19.93 -1.40
C GLU A 314 5.44 18.63 -0.60
N MET A 315 6.64 18.38 -0.07
CA MET A 315 6.96 17.18 0.69
C MET A 315 8.15 17.34 1.63
N HIS A 316 8.22 16.47 2.62
CA HIS A 316 9.40 16.24 3.46
C HIS A 316 10.23 15.07 2.92
N CYS A 317 11.30 15.40 2.20
CA CYS A 317 12.13 14.40 1.51
C CYS A 317 12.88 13.45 2.44
N ASP A 318 12.98 13.76 3.73
CA ASP A 318 13.67 12.98 4.75
C ASP A 318 12.73 12.10 5.58
N PHE A 319 11.42 12.21 5.38
CA PHE A 319 10.45 11.30 5.99
C PHE A 319 10.38 9.99 5.23
N ASN A 320 10.13 8.92 5.98
CA ASN A 320 9.91 7.58 5.46
C ASN A 320 8.66 7.52 4.57
N ALA A 321 8.79 6.90 3.40
CA ALA A 321 7.73 6.82 2.41
C ALA A 321 6.72 5.68 2.67
N ASP A 322 7.14 4.65 3.40
CA ASP A 322 6.45 3.37 3.61
C ASP A 322 5.67 2.86 2.38
N ILE A 323 6.42 2.26 1.47
CA ILE A 323 5.88 1.65 0.24
C ILE A 323 6.04 0.13 0.28
N ILE A 324 5.10 -0.59 -0.31
CA ILE A 324 5.13 -2.05 -0.37
C ILE A 324 4.86 -2.56 -1.79
N PRO A 325 5.59 -3.55 -2.31
CA PRO A 325 5.28 -4.19 -3.58
C PRO A 325 3.93 -4.93 -3.55
N VAL A 326 3.20 -4.93 -4.67
CA VAL A 326 1.86 -5.55 -4.73
C VAL A 326 1.87 -7.07 -4.54
N ASP A 327 2.91 -7.75 -5.00
CA ASP A 327 3.13 -9.19 -4.82
C ASP A 327 3.49 -9.54 -3.39
N PHE A 328 4.22 -8.67 -2.68
CA PHE A 328 4.46 -8.86 -1.24
C PHE A 328 3.15 -8.83 -0.47
N VAL A 329 2.23 -7.92 -0.84
CA VAL A 329 0.88 -7.89 -0.27
C VAL A 329 0.12 -9.17 -0.60
N ALA A 330 0.06 -9.58 -1.87
CA ALA A 330 -0.64 -10.80 -2.28
C ALA A 330 -0.13 -12.06 -1.55
N ASN A 331 1.20 -12.22 -1.46
CA ASN A 331 1.85 -13.32 -0.75
C ASN A 331 1.52 -13.30 0.74
N SER A 332 1.58 -12.11 1.36
CA SER A 332 1.23 -11.94 2.77
C SER A 332 -0.21 -12.32 3.06
N LEU A 333 -1.16 -11.95 2.19
CA LEU A 333 -2.58 -12.30 2.37
C LEU A 333 -2.80 -13.82 2.36
N LEU A 334 -2.11 -14.58 1.50
CA LEU A 334 -2.21 -16.05 1.47
C LEU A 334 -1.62 -16.69 2.72
N VAL A 335 -0.44 -16.24 3.15
CA VAL A 335 0.21 -16.71 4.36
C VAL A 335 -0.65 -16.40 5.60
N ILE A 336 -1.22 -15.18 5.67
CA ILE A 336 -2.11 -14.78 6.75
C ILE A 336 -3.40 -15.60 6.75
N GLY A 337 -3.99 -15.89 5.58
CA GLY A 337 -5.18 -16.72 5.47
C GLY A 337 -4.97 -18.14 6.01
N TRP A 338 -3.85 -18.77 5.63
CA TRP A 338 -3.41 -20.05 6.20
C TRP A 338 -3.24 -19.98 7.72
N HIS A 339 -2.48 -18.99 8.21
CA HIS A 339 -2.20 -18.86 9.65
C HIS A 339 -3.48 -18.65 10.46
N THR A 340 -4.42 -17.84 9.93
CA THR A 340 -5.70 -17.53 10.59
C THR A 340 -6.54 -18.79 10.81
N ALA A 341 -6.57 -19.69 9.84
CA ALA A 341 -7.28 -20.96 9.96
C ALA A 341 -6.55 -21.97 10.86
N ARG A 342 -5.22 -22.02 10.80
CA ARG A 342 -4.42 -23.03 11.53
C ARG A 342 -4.25 -22.73 13.01
N TYR A 343 -4.17 -21.45 13.37
CA TYR A 343 -3.84 -20.97 14.72
C TYR A 343 -4.94 -20.06 15.26
N ALA A 344 -6.17 -20.57 15.33
CA ALA A 344 -7.34 -19.82 15.76
C ALA A 344 -7.15 -19.12 17.11
N ASP A 345 -6.51 -19.80 18.09
CA ASP A 345 -6.24 -19.26 19.43
C ASP A 345 -5.16 -18.16 19.45
N GLN A 346 -4.32 -18.08 18.41
CA GLN A 346 -3.25 -17.09 18.29
C GLN A 346 -3.59 -15.98 17.28
N ARG A 347 -4.82 -15.97 16.77
CA ARG A 347 -5.28 -15.06 15.72
C ARG A 347 -5.09 -13.61 16.16
N GLN A 348 -4.26 -12.88 15.41
CA GLN A 348 -4.12 -11.44 15.58
C GLN A 348 -5.30 -10.75 14.89
N PRO A 349 -5.98 -9.78 15.54
CA PRO A 349 -7.13 -9.10 14.96
C PRO A 349 -6.72 -8.20 13.80
N VAL A 350 -5.49 -7.66 13.85
CA VAL A 350 -4.94 -6.74 12.86
C VAL A 350 -3.52 -7.17 12.54
N ILE A 351 -3.13 -7.08 11.27
CA ILE A 351 -1.77 -7.34 10.81
C ILE A 351 -1.34 -6.23 9.85
N HIS A 352 -0.19 -5.63 10.11
CA HIS A 352 0.41 -4.64 9.22
C HIS A 352 1.25 -5.31 8.13
N ILE A 353 1.08 -4.86 6.88
CA ILE A 353 1.88 -5.28 5.72
C ILE A 353 2.62 -4.05 5.21
N THR A 354 3.68 -3.68 5.92
CA THR A 354 4.42 -2.43 5.73
C THR A 354 5.91 -2.71 5.62
N SER A 355 6.67 -1.77 5.05
CA SER A 355 8.13 -1.88 4.93
C SER A 355 8.87 -0.94 5.89
N GLY A 356 8.23 0.15 6.30
CA GLY A 356 8.90 1.32 6.84
C GLY A 356 9.74 1.10 8.10
N VAL A 357 9.33 0.21 9.00
CA VAL A 357 10.07 -0.06 10.24
C VAL A 357 11.25 -1.01 10.00
N LYS A 358 11.08 -2.00 9.12
CA LYS A 358 12.06 -3.08 8.92
C LYS A 358 13.07 -2.78 7.82
N ASN A 359 12.65 -2.11 6.75
CA ASN A 359 13.51 -1.69 5.64
C ASN A 359 13.09 -0.26 5.18
N PRO A 360 13.42 0.79 5.95
CA PRO A 360 12.98 2.16 5.67
C PRO A 360 13.55 2.72 4.35
N VAL A 361 12.79 3.62 3.72
CA VAL A 361 13.26 4.41 2.57
C VAL A 361 12.62 5.79 2.56
N ARG A 362 13.43 6.83 2.38
CA ARG A 362 12.96 8.22 2.43
C ARG A 362 12.35 8.65 1.10
N TRP A 363 11.42 9.61 1.15
CA TRP A 363 10.82 10.20 -0.06
C TRP A 363 11.86 10.72 -1.07
N GLY A 364 12.89 11.41 -0.58
CA GLY A 364 13.97 11.94 -1.41
C GLY A 364 14.80 10.85 -2.09
N GLU A 365 14.97 9.70 -1.42
CA GLU A 365 15.69 8.55 -1.97
C GLU A 365 14.88 7.89 -3.09
N ILE A 366 13.60 7.59 -2.86
CA ILE A 366 12.69 7.05 -3.88
C ILE A 366 12.65 7.96 -5.11
N LEU A 367 12.51 9.27 -4.92
CA LEU A 367 12.44 10.23 -6.02
C LEU A 367 13.75 10.30 -6.80
N ASN A 368 14.89 10.25 -6.11
CA ASN A 368 16.19 10.22 -6.76
C ASN A 368 16.42 8.90 -7.51
N TYR A 369 16.12 7.75 -6.91
CA TYR A 369 16.30 6.44 -7.55
C TYR A 369 15.39 6.30 -8.77
N ALA A 370 14.11 6.65 -8.66
CA ALA A 370 13.17 6.65 -9.78
C ALA A 370 13.61 7.64 -10.89
N ARG A 371 14.12 8.82 -10.52
CA ARG A 371 14.70 9.77 -11.49
C ARG A 371 15.88 9.17 -12.25
N MET A 372 16.80 8.50 -11.54
CA MET A 372 17.96 7.84 -12.18
C MET A 372 17.52 6.69 -13.08
N GLY A 373 16.53 5.91 -12.67
CA GLY A 373 15.87 4.92 -13.53
C GLY A 373 15.30 5.54 -14.80
N ALA A 374 14.61 6.68 -14.68
CA ALA A 374 13.97 7.36 -15.81
C ALA A 374 14.97 8.00 -16.76
N LEU A 375 16.12 8.47 -16.26
CA LEU A 375 17.21 8.95 -17.11
C LEU A 375 17.90 7.83 -17.89
N ARG A 376 18.02 6.64 -17.28
CA ARG A 376 18.59 5.44 -17.92
C ARG A 376 17.64 4.86 -18.96
N SER A 377 16.35 4.79 -18.64
CA SER A 377 15.32 4.23 -19.50
C SER A 377 14.23 5.28 -19.70
N PRO A 378 14.46 6.33 -20.53
CA PRO A 378 13.47 7.38 -20.75
C PRO A 378 12.32 6.90 -21.65
N SER A 379 11.19 7.58 -21.55
CA SER A 379 10.04 7.34 -22.42
C SER A 379 10.09 8.18 -23.69
N MET A 380 9.52 7.67 -24.79
CA MET A 380 9.30 8.46 -26.01
C MET A 380 8.35 9.63 -25.79
N LYS A 381 7.47 9.54 -24.79
CA LYS A 381 6.55 10.59 -24.35
C LYS A 381 7.21 11.65 -23.45
N LEU A 382 8.52 11.61 -23.25
CA LEU A 382 9.27 12.64 -22.52
C LEU A 382 8.98 14.02 -23.14
N VAL A 383 8.48 14.93 -22.31
CA VAL A 383 8.05 16.28 -22.72
C VAL A 383 9.21 17.26 -22.65
N ARG A 384 10.01 17.18 -21.57
CA ARG A 384 11.16 18.05 -21.31
C ARG A 384 12.16 17.33 -20.39
N PRO A 385 13.40 17.82 -20.24
CA PRO A 385 14.40 17.16 -19.40
C PRO A 385 13.87 16.95 -17.98
N ILE A 386 14.12 15.76 -17.42
CA ILE A 386 13.63 15.37 -16.10
C ILE A 386 14.17 16.34 -15.04
N ALA A 387 13.32 16.73 -14.08
CA ALA A 387 13.71 17.68 -13.05
C ALA A 387 14.86 17.12 -12.21
N ARG A 388 15.71 18.01 -11.68
CA ARG A 388 16.67 17.62 -10.64
C ARG A 388 15.91 17.20 -9.37
N ASN A 389 16.63 16.60 -8.42
CA ASN A 389 16.02 16.06 -7.21
C ASN A 389 15.10 17.08 -6.53
N PRO A 390 13.92 16.64 -6.06
CA PRO A 390 13.00 17.52 -5.37
C PRO A 390 13.68 18.05 -4.11
N VAL A 391 13.63 19.37 -3.97
CA VAL A 391 14.05 20.06 -2.75
C VAL A 391 12.88 20.01 -1.79
N SER A 392 13.11 19.58 -0.55
CA SER A 392 12.04 19.59 0.46
C SER A 392 11.52 21.01 0.63
N ALA A 393 10.20 21.16 0.71
CA ALA A 393 9.53 22.45 0.91
C ALA A 393 9.61 22.92 2.38
N ARG A 394 10.79 22.78 3.00
CA ARG A 394 11.05 23.20 4.38
C ARG A 394 11.29 24.71 4.46
N GLY A 395 10.67 25.32 5.47
CA GLY A 395 10.82 26.74 5.75
C GLY A 395 10.24 27.66 4.66
N LEU A 396 10.36 28.97 4.88
CA LEU A 396 9.77 29.99 4.01
C LEU A 396 10.36 29.95 2.59
N LEU A 397 11.69 29.83 2.47
CA LEU A 397 12.38 29.81 1.17
C LEU A 397 12.04 28.56 0.36
N GLY A 398 11.95 27.39 0.99
CA GLY A 398 11.57 26.15 0.32
C GLY A 398 10.14 26.22 -0.23
N LYS A 399 9.20 26.75 0.56
CA LYS A 399 7.81 26.99 0.14
C LYS A 399 7.70 28.04 -0.97
N ALA A 400 8.42 29.15 -0.85
CA ALA A 400 8.46 30.17 -1.90
C ALA A 400 9.00 29.60 -3.22
N ASN A 401 10.08 28.81 -3.17
CA ASN A 401 10.61 28.10 -4.33
C ASN A 401 9.60 27.10 -4.91
N HIS A 402 8.91 26.32 -4.07
CA HIS A 402 7.85 25.41 -4.51
C HIS A 402 6.74 26.18 -5.26
N LEU A 403 6.22 27.27 -4.68
CA LEU A 403 5.17 28.08 -5.30
C LEU A 403 5.63 28.72 -6.62
N PHE A 404 6.87 29.24 -6.65
CA PHE A 404 7.47 29.80 -7.86
C PHE A 404 7.58 28.74 -8.98
N VAL A 405 8.15 27.57 -8.68
CA VAL A 405 8.30 26.48 -9.65
C VAL A 405 6.92 25.94 -10.07
N LYS A 406 5.97 25.82 -9.14
CA LYS A 406 4.57 25.43 -9.43
C LYS A 406 3.94 26.41 -10.43
N PHE A 407 4.03 27.71 -10.18
CA PHE A 407 3.44 28.73 -11.06
C PHE A 407 4.08 28.71 -12.46
N PHE A 408 5.39 28.89 -12.55
CA PHE A 408 6.07 29.01 -13.85
C PHE A 408 6.22 27.67 -14.57
N SER A 409 6.70 26.65 -13.87
CA SER A 409 7.07 25.39 -14.51
C SER A 409 5.90 24.44 -14.70
N HIS A 410 4.79 24.58 -13.97
CA HIS A 410 3.59 23.77 -14.24
C HIS A 410 2.52 24.56 -14.97
N PHE A 411 2.05 25.69 -14.44
CA PHE A 411 0.90 26.41 -15.01
C PHE A 411 1.27 27.22 -16.24
N VAL A 412 2.23 28.15 -16.14
CA VAL A 412 2.65 28.97 -17.29
C VAL A 412 3.14 28.07 -18.43
N PHE A 413 3.98 27.08 -18.13
CA PHE A 413 4.39 26.07 -19.10
C PHE A 413 3.21 25.37 -19.77
N ALA A 414 2.20 24.94 -19.00
CA ALA A 414 1.06 24.24 -19.57
C ALA A 414 0.22 25.12 -20.52
N PHE A 415 0.03 26.40 -20.17
CA PHE A 415 -0.66 27.35 -21.05
C PHE A 415 0.12 27.61 -22.34
N LEU A 416 1.44 27.83 -22.25
CA LEU A 416 2.29 28.05 -23.41
C LEU A 416 2.35 26.79 -24.31
N PHE A 417 2.42 25.61 -23.70
CA PHE A 417 2.41 24.35 -24.43
C PHE A 417 1.08 24.14 -25.17
N ASP A 418 -0.05 24.38 -24.51
CA ASP A 418 -1.37 24.27 -25.14
C ASP A 418 -1.59 25.35 -26.21
N LEU A 419 -1.01 26.55 -26.04
CA LEU A 419 -1.00 27.59 -27.07
C LEU A 419 -0.21 27.12 -28.30
N PHE A 420 0.96 26.52 -28.11
CA PHE A 420 1.74 25.93 -29.20
C PHE A 420 0.98 24.79 -29.90
N LEU A 421 0.33 23.90 -29.15
CA LEU A 421 -0.51 22.85 -29.73
C LEU A 421 -1.66 23.46 -30.54
N MET A 422 -2.32 24.48 -30.02
CA MET A 422 -3.40 25.17 -30.72
C MET A 422 -2.94 25.81 -32.03
N VAL A 423 -1.79 26.50 -32.03
CA VAL A 423 -1.20 27.12 -33.23
C VAL A 423 -0.76 26.07 -34.27
N THR A 424 -0.35 24.88 -33.82
CA THR A 424 0.03 23.75 -34.70
C THR A 424 -1.14 22.84 -35.08
N GLY A 425 -2.39 23.20 -34.75
CA GLY A 425 -3.58 22.42 -35.09
C GLY A 425 -3.81 21.17 -34.22
N ASN A 426 -3.09 21.03 -33.11
CA ASN A 426 -3.18 19.90 -32.18
C ASN A 426 -4.13 20.19 -31.00
N PRO A 427 -4.74 19.16 -30.40
CA PRO A 427 -5.64 19.32 -29.27
C PRO A 427 -4.91 19.77 -27.99
N ARG A 428 -5.50 20.74 -27.28
CA ARG A 428 -5.02 21.24 -25.98
C ARG A 428 -5.16 20.19 -24.88
N VAL A 429 -4.05 19.78 -24.28
CA VAL A 429 -3.97 18.65 -23.33
C VAL A 429 -3.20 19.00 -22.05
N MET A 430 -2.18 19.83 -22.12
CA MET A 430 -1.23 20.04 -21.01
C MET A 430 -1.88 20.70 -19.80
N VAL A 431 -2.78 21.68 -19.98
CA VAL A 431 -3.49 22.30 -18.83
C VAL A 431 -4.36 21.26 -18.12
N LYS A 432 -5.01 20.36 -18.85
CA LYS A 432 -5.81 19.27 -18.27
C LYS A 432 -4.92 18.29 -17.49
N VAL A 433 -3.77 17.92 -18.05
CA VAL A 433 -2.78 17.06 -17.38
C VAL A 433 -2.26 17.72 -16.11
N THR A 434 -1.85 18.99 -16.16
CA THR A 434 -1.36 19.75 -14.99
C THR A 434 -2.41 19.85 -13.89
N ARG A 435 -3.67 20.13 -14.22
CA ARG A 435 -4.76 20.16 -13.22
C ARG A 435 -5.04 18.78 -12.60
N LYS A 436 -4.94 17.71 -13.39
CA LYS A 436 -5.10 16.34 -12.88
C LYS A 436 -3.93 15.96 -11.98
N MET A 437 -2.71 16.32 -12.36
CA MET A 437 -1.49 16.12 -11.57
C MET A 437 -1.58 16.81 -10.20
N HIS A 438 -1.94 18.10 -10.16
CA HIS A 438 -2.04 18.82 -8.89
C HIS A 438 -3.13 18.25 -7.97
N ARG A 439 -4.31 17.88 -8.49
CA ARG A 439 -5.32 17.17 -7.68
C ARG A 439 -4.78 15.87 -7.08
N ALA A 440 -3.89 15.16 -7.79
CA ALA A 440 -3.25 13.96 -7.25
C ALA A 440 -2.20 14.31 -6.17
N PHE A 441 -1.47 15.42 -6.32
CA PHE A 441 -0.50 15.89 -5.31
C PHE A 441 -1.19 16.34 -4.03
N ASP A 442 -2.30 17.07 -4.14
CA ASP A 442 -3.07 17.55 -2.99
C ASP A 442 -3.57 16.36 -2.14
N VAL A 443 -3.93 15.24 -2.78
CA VAL A 443 -4.28 13.97 -2.11
C VAL A 443 -3.09 13.36 -1.36
N LEU A 444 -1.88 13.48 -1.92
CA LEU A 444 -0.65 12.89 -1.36
C LEU A 444 0.02 13.80 -0.32
N GLU A 445 -0.35 15.08 -0.25
CA GLU A 445 0.29 16.08 0.61
C GLU A 445 0.34 15.62 2.07
N HIS A 446 -0.79 15.13 2.61
CA HIS A 446 -0.84 14.62 3.98
C HIS A 446 0.15 13.47 4.22
N PHE A 447 0.26 12.55 3.25
CA PHE A 447 1.10 11.35 3.35
C PHE A 447 2.59 11.60 3.10
N THR A 448 2.91 12.67 2.39
CA THR A 448 4.31 13.03 2.05
C THR A 448 4.90 14.09 2.97
N ASN A 449 4.10 14.66 3.87
CA ASN A 449 4.52 15.64 4.87
C ASN A 449 4.32 15.17 6.32
N ARG A 450 4.07 13.88 6.53
CA ARG A 450 4.02 13.24 7.85
C ARG A 450 4.73 11.89 7.78
N GLU A 451 5.19 11.45 8.95
CA GLU A 451 5.88 10.17 9.11
C GLU A 451 5.13 9.34 10.16
N TRP A 452 4.98 8.05 9.88
CA TRP A 452 4.28 7.11 10.75
C TRP A 452 5.20 5.96 11.12
N CYS A 453 5.04 5.49 12.36
CA CYS A 453 5.59 4.23 12.84
C CYS A 453 4.48 3.20 12.85
N PHE A 454 4.46 2.31 11.85
CA PHE A 454 3.55 1.17 11.83
C PHE A 454 4.24 -0.02 12.51
N ARG A 455 3.81 -0.37 13.72
CA ARG A 455 4.35 -1.52 14.44
C ARG A 455 4.13 -2.79 13.63
N TYR A 456 5.21 -3.53 13.39
CA TYR A 456 5.24 -4.68 12.48
C TYR A 456 5.79 -5.87 13.27
N HIS A 457 4.92 -6.60 13.97
CA HIS A 457 5.37 -7.73 14.79
C HIS A 457 4.63 -9.02 14.43
N ALA A 458 3.32 -8.95 14.15
CA ALA A 458 2.52 -10.13 13.83
C ALA A 458 3.01 -10.80 12.55
N TYR A 459 3.11 -10.07 11.43
CA TYR A 459 3.48 -10.68 10.17
C TYR A 459 4.91 -11.27 10.18
N GLN A 460 5.85 -10.62 10.87
CA GLN A 460 7.20 -11.15 11.04
C GLN A 460 7.20 -12.50 11.75
N ARG A 461 6.41 -12.66 12.83
CA ARG A 461 6.28 -13.93 13.54
C ARG A 461 5.64 -15.00 12.66
N ILE A 462 4.58 -14.65 11.92
CA ILE A 462 3.88 -15.58 11.02
C ILE A 462 4.83 -16.06 9.91
N PHE A 463 5.52 -15.14 9.25
CA PHE A 463 6.45 -15.47 8.16
C PHE A 463 7.64 -16.31 8.63
N ALA A 464 8.10 -16.10 9.87
CA ALA A 464 9.17 -16.91 10.46
C ALA A 464 8.78 -18.37 10.70
N GLN A 465 7.47 -18.70 10.77
CA GLN A 465 6.99 -20.07 10.92
C GLN A 465 7.02 -20.88 9.63
N LEU A 466 7.17 -20.22 8.48
CA LEU A 466 7.25 -20.89 7.19
C LEU A 466 8.56 -21.67 7.06
N SER A 467 8.49 -22.80 6.36
CA SER A 467 9.69 -23.48 5.85
C SER A 467 10.43 -22.57 4.86
N ASP A 468 11.72 -22.83 4.64
CA ASP A 468 12.51 -22.00 3.71
C ASP A 468 11.99 -22.08 2.28
N ASP A 469 11.52 -23.25 1.85
CA ASP A 469 10.84 -23.43 0.55
C ASP A 469 9.58 -22.57 0.43
N GLU A 470 8.78 -22.47 1.50
CA GLU A 470 7.60 -21.61 1.52
C GLU A 470 7.94 -20.13 1.54
N LYS A 471 9.04 -19.73 2.19
CA LYS A 471 9.51 -18.33 2.15
C LYS A 471 9.94 -17.92 0.75
N GLU A 472 10.52 -18.84 -0.03
CA GLU A 472 10.83 -18.61 -1.44
C GLU A 472 9.58 -18.67 -2.32
N GLN A 473 8.61 -19.51 -1.99
CA GLN A 473 7.36 -19.60 -2.73
C GLN A 473 6.45 -18.38 -2.50
N PHE A 474 6.46 -17.81 -1.29
CA PHE A 474 5.62 -16.67 -0.88
C PHE A 474 6.46 -15.46 -0.46
N VAL A 475 7.39 -15.05 -1.34
CA VAL A 475 8.33 -13.94 -1.08
C VAL A 475 7.59 -12.69 -0.60
N SER A 476 7.86 -12.30 0.64
CA SER A 476 7.23 -11.14 1.28
C SER A 476 8.05 -10.55 2.43
N ASP A 477 9.32 -10.96 2.54
CA ASP A 477 10.27 -10.34 3.47
C ASP A 477 10.84 -9.06 2.86
N VAL A 478 10.44 -7.93 3.43
CA VAL A 478 10.80 -6.58 2.97
C VAL A 478 12.30 -6.31 3.01
N GLU A 479 13.09 -7.04 3.80
CA GLU A 479 14.56 -6.89 3.84
C GLU A 479 15.23 -7.32 2.52
N ARG A 480 14.55 -8.10 1.68
CA ARG A 480 15.05 -8.49 0.35
C ARG A 480 14.99 -7.36 -0.68
N ILE A 481 14.34 -6.24 -0.35
CA ILE A 481 14.16 -5.13 -1.27
C ILE A 481 15.42 -4.26 -1.27
N ASP A 482 16.20 -4.34 -2.33
CA ASP A 482 17.14 -3.28 -2.70
C ASP A 482 16.34 -2.13 -3.32
N TRP A 483 16.16 -1.04 -2.58
CA TRP A 483 15.33 0.10 -3.00
C TRP A 483 15.79 0.74 -4.31
N LYS A 484 17.09 0.75 -4.60
CA LYS A 484 17.64 1.34 -5.81
C LYS A 484 17.30 0.46 -7.03
N GLN A 485 17.55 -0.84 -6.94
CA GLN A 485 17.20 -1.81 -7.98
C GLN A 485 15.68 -1.87 -8.17
N TYR A 486 14.92 -1.84 -7.07
CA TYR A 486 13.46 -1.82 -7.13
C TYR A 486 12.93 -0.59 -7.86
N CYS A 487 13.49 0.60 -7.61
CA CYS A 487 13.12 1.81 -8.34
C CYS A 487 13.49 1.76 -9.84
N ASP A 488 14.56 1.06 -10.21
CA ASP A 488 14.89 0.82 -11.63
C ASP A 488 13.84 -0.05 -12.31
N THR A 489 13.47 -1.15 -11.66
CA THR A 489 12.39 -2.05 -12.09
C THR A 489 11.06 -1.31 -12.17
N LEU A 490 10.72 -0.50 -11.16
CA LEU A 490 9.51 0.32 -11.13
C LEU A 490 9.46 1.27 -12.33
N THR A 491 10.56 1.94 -12.63
CA THR A 491 10.61 2.93 -13.71
C THR A 491 10.48 2.27 -15.09
N LEU A 492 11.17 1.14 -15.28
CA LEU A 492 11.05 0.35 -16.49
C LEU A 492 9.64 -0.24 -16.65
N GLY A 493 9.07 -0.73 -15.56
CA GLY A 493 7.70 -1.22 -15.48
C GLY A 493 6.66 -0.16 -15.82
N SER A 494 6.81 1.06 -15.29
CA SER A 494 5.97 2.21 -15.66
C SER A 494 5.96 2.48 -17.17
N ARG A 495 7.11 2.37 -17.86
CA ARG A 495 7.16 2.49 -19.33
C ARG A 495 6.41 1.35 -20.01
N ARG A 496 6.73 0.11 -19.63
CA ARG A 496 6.17 -1.09 -20.26
C ARG A 496 4.66 -1.14 -20.07
N PHE A 497 4.17 -0.93 -18.86
CA PHE A 497 2.80 -1.26 -18.46
C PHE A 497 1.85 -0.06 -18.35
N LEU A 498 2.34 1.11 -17.94
CA LEU A 498 1.49 2.31 -17.84
C LEU A 498 1.52 3.15 -19.12
N LEU A 499 2.65 3.17 -19.84
CA LEU A 499 2.78 3.89 -21.11
C LEU A 499 2.62 3.01 -22.35
N ASN A 500 2.60 1.68 -22.18
CA ASN A 500 2.57 0.69 -23.26
C ASN A 500 3.71 0.88 -24.28
N GLU A 501 4.92 1.17 -23.79
CA GLU A 501 6.11 1.29 -24.62
C GLU A 501 6.93 0.00 -24.60
N ASP A 502 7.39 -0.43 -25.78
CA ASP A 502 8.33 -1.54 -25.92
C ASP A 502 9.77 -1.11 -25.58
N ASP A 503 10.59 -2.05 -25.13
CA ASP A 503 11.98 -1.77 -24.74
C ASP A 503 12.88 -1.37 -25.93
N SER A 504 12.52 -1.78 -27.16
CA SER A 504 13.20 -1.32 -28.39
C SER A 504 13.18 0.21 -28.55
N THR A 505 12.24 0.90 -27.90
CA THR A 505 12.12 2.36 -27.96
C THR A 505 13.07 3.10 -26.99
N ILE A 506 13.81 2.40 -26.12
CA ILE A 506 14.70 3.01 -25.13
C ILE A 506 15.82 3.82 -25.81
N GLU A 507 16.49 3.25 -26.81
CA GLU A 507 17.58 3.95 -27.52
C GLU A 507 17.09 5.19 -28.29
N PRO A 508 16.00 5.11 -29.08
CA PRO A 508 15.34 6.30 -29.63
C PRO A 508 14.99 7.34 -28.56
N ALA A 509 14.45 6.92 -27.41
CA ALA A 509 14.10 7.81 -26.32
C ALA A 509 15.32 8.49 -25.69
N ARG A 510 16.46 7.79 -25.58
CA ARG A 510 17.75 8.37 -25.12
C ARG A 510 18.25 9.44 -26.09
N ARG A 511 18.09 9.27 -27.41
CA ARG A 511 18.43 10.30 -28.40
C ARG A 511 17.52 11.52 -28.26
N ARG A 512 16.20 11.30 -28.13
CA ARG A 512 15.22 12.37 -27.88
C ARG A 512 15.53 13.12 -26.58
N GLN A 513 15.87 12.41 -25.51
CA GLN A 513 16.28 13.01 -24.23
C GLN A 513 17.50 13.91 -24.40
N ARG A 514 18.57 13.45 -25.07
CA ARG A 514 19.76 14.27 -25.35
C ARG A 514 19.45 15.53 -26.17
N PHE A 515 18.60 15.39 -27.19
CA PHE A 515 18.13 16.52 -27.98
C PHE A 515 17.37 17.53 -27.11
N LEU A 516 16.37 17.08 -26.35
CA LEU A 516 15.60 17.94 -25.44
C LEU A 516 16.52 18.61 -24.40
N SER A 517 17.47 17.88 -23.82
CA SER A 517 18.45 18.44 -22.89
C SER A 517 19.29 19.54 -23.53
N THR A 518 19.69 19.37 -24.78
CA THR A 518 20.47 20.39 -25.52
C THR A 518 19.63 21.62 -25.82
N VAL A 519 18.39 21.44 -26.31
CA VAL A 519 17.45 22.54 -26.59
C VAL A 519 17.18 23.35 -25.32
N TYR A 520 16.89 22.69 -24.21
CA TYR A 520 16.62 23.37 -22.94
C TYR A 520 17.87 24.04 -22.37
N LEU A 521 19.06 23.45 -22.52
CA LEU A 521 20.30 24.10 -22.11
C LEU A 521 20.54 25.42 -22.87
N ILE A 522 20.30 25.43 -24.18
CA ILE A 522 20.41 26.64 -25.01
C ILE A 522 19.37 27.69 -24.58
N PHE A 523 18.12 27.25 -24.38
CA PHE A 523 17.03 28.12 -23.92
C PHE A 523 17.35 28.75 -22.56
N ASP A 524 17.73 27.94 -21.57
CA ASP A 524 18.07 28.41 -20.23
C ASP A 524 19.28 29.37 -20.28
N SER A 525 20.33 29.03 -21.05
CA SER A 525 21.51 29.89 -21.22
C SER A 525 21.14 31.25 -21.84
N THR A 526 20.27 31.24 -22.85
CA THR A 526 19.77 32.47 -23.50
C THR A 526 18.95 33.31 -22.54
N LEU A 527 18.08 32.68 -21.75
CA LEU A 527 17.27 33.35 -20.73
C LEU A 527 18.14 33.97 -19.63
N TYR A 528 19.16 33.24 -19.16
CA TYR A 528 20.12 33.77 -18.18
C TYR A 528 20.91 34.96 -18.71
N LEU A 529 21.38 34.90 -19.96
CA LEU A 529 22.06 36.03 -20.62
C LEU A 529 21.13 37.25 -20.75
N LEU A 530 19.87 37.04 -21.12
CA LEU A 530 18.87 38.10 -21.20
C LEU A 530 18.61 38.74 -19.83
N MET A 531 18.41 37.92 -18.78
CA MET A 531 18.23 38.42 -17.41
C MET A 531 19.45 39.20 -16.91
N PHE A 532 20.66 38.71 -17.21
CA PHE A 532 21.91 39.40 -16.87
C PHE A 532 22.03 40.75 -17.60
N ALA A 533 21.70 40.81 -18.89
CA ALA A 533 21.67 42.05 -19.65
C ALA A 533 20.66 43.06 -19.10
N ILE A 534 19.45 42.62 -18.73
CA ILE A 534 18.44 43.46 -18.09
C ILE A 534 18.93 43.99 -16.74
N ALA A 535 19.56 43.13 -15.92
CA ALA A 535 20.11 43.54 -14.63
C ALA A 535 21.21 44.61 -14.79
N LEU A 536 22.11 44.44 -15.78
CA LEU A 536 23.13 45.45 -16.10
C LEU A 536 22.50 46.78 -16.55
N TYR A 537 21.44 46.72 -17.36
CA TYR A 537 20.73 47.91 -17.82
C TYR A 537 20.02 48.65 -16.67
N LEU A 538 19.31 47.93 -15.81
CA LEU A 538 18.66 48.50 -14.62
C LEU A 538 19.71 49.06 -13.64
N GLY A 539 20.85 48.38 -13.46
CA GLY A 539 21.95 48.89 -12.64
C GLY A 539 22.51 50.21 -13.15
N LYS A 540 22.65 50.37 -14.48
CA LYS A 540 23.03 51.67 -15.09
C LYS A 540 21.99 52.76 -14.81
N LEU A 541 20.70 52.44 -14.92
CA LEU A 541 19.61 53.38 -14.65
C LEU A 541 19.50 53.81 -13.19
N MET A 542 19.97 53.01 -12.23
CA MET A 542 19.96 53.38 -10.81
C MET A 542 21.16 54.23 -10.39
N VAL A 543 22.21 54.31 -11.23
CA VAL A 543 23.42 55.13 -10.99
C VAL A 543 23.34 56.46 -11.74
N MET A 544 22.48 56.56 -12.76
CA MET A 544 22.06 57.83 -13.39
C MET A 544 21.00 58.51 -12.54
#